data_AF-A0A016VTZ2-F1
#
_entry.id   AF-A0A016VTZ2-F1
#
_cell.length_a   1.000
_cell.length_b   1.000
_cell.length_c   1.000
_cell.angle_alpha   90.00
_cell.angle_beta   90.00
_cell.angle_gamma   90.00
#
_symmetry.space_group_name_H-M   'P 1'
#
loop_
_entity.id
_entity.type
_entity.pdbx_description
1 polymer ?
#
loop_
_entity_poly.entity_id
_entity_poly.type
_entity_poly.pdbx_seq_one_letter_code
_entity_poly.pdbx_strand_id
1 'polypeptide(L)'
;MFDWIYRFRNVQSSSFSRSAAVAHALESWKLLTKTYSYLRSRPIELQNSVQLYLVNAVKLLDFLIQRGYNEVSTLMVEFLNGVLGTYLKKPRLMCESSQAWVQSREVLRLVCQTPSNSDTLSALLTAIDELKMRYLNTMTSSATERDDDFIAYAVDQISDLGNRVTQRLLQCHRKKKFGLLF
;
A
#
# COMPACT_ATOMS: atom_id res chain seq x y z
N MET A 1 2.96 -7.51 -18.22
CA MET A 1 3.88 -7.36 -17.07
C MET A 1 4.25 -8.75 -16.56
N PHE A 2 5.47 -9.20 -16.90
CA PHE A 2 6.02 -10.50 -16.51
C PHE A 2 6.02 -10.67 -14.99
N ASP A 3 5.68 -11.86 -14.51
CA ASP A 3 5.61 -12.17 -13.09
C ASP A 3 7.03 -12.28 -12.52
N TRP A 4 7.51 -11.16 -11.97
CA TRP A 4 8.91 -10.94 -11.59
C TRP A 4 9.37 -11.92 -10.50
N ILE A 5 8.44 -12.50 -9.72
CA ILE A 5 8.70 -13.52 -8.71
C ILE A 5 9.41 -14.74 -9.32
N TYR A 6 9.05 -15.11 -10.56
CA TYR A 6 9.67 -16.24 -11.26
C TYR A 6 11.15 -16.00 -11.57
N ARG A 7 11.55 -14.73 -11.80
CA ARG A 7 12.97 -14.38 -11.99
C ARG A 7 13.81 -14.67 -10.75
N PHE A 8 13.19 -14.70 -9.57
CA PHE A 8 13.87 -14.93 -8.30
C PHE A 8 13.61 -16.31 -7.69
N ARG A 9 12.87 -17.19 -8.40
CA ARG A 9 12.60 -18.56 -7.93
C ARG A 9 13.89 -19.35 -7.68
N ASN A 10 14.89 -19.15 -8.54
CA ASN A 10 16.19 -19.83 -8.47
C ASN A 10 17.24 -19.09 -7.62
N VAL A 11 16.91 -17.92 -7.05
CA VAL A 11 17.82 -17.24 -6.12
C VAL A 11 17.85 -18.03 -4.81
N GLN A 12 19.02 -18.51 -4.44
CA GLN A 12 19.20 -19.26 -3.20
C GLN A 12 19.09 -18.31 -2.01
N SER A 13 18.46 -18.75 -0.92
CA SER A 13 18.40 -17.97 0.33
C SER A 13 19.77 -17.79 0.99
N SER A 14 20.78 -18.56 0.59
CA SER A 14 22.19 -18.35 0.94
C SER A 14 22.82 -17.16 0.22
N SER A 15 22.19 -16.65 -0.86
CA SER A 15 22.72 -15.53 -1.64
C SER A 15 22.55 -14.17 -0.96
N PHE A 16 21.77 -14.09 0.13
CA PHE A 16 21.64 -12.87 0.93
C PHE A 16 21.28 -13.21 2.39
N SER A 17 21.80 -12.41 3.33
CA SER A 17 21.51 -12.59 4.75
C SER A 17 20.05 -12.25 5.08
N ARG A 18 19.33 -13.15 5.76
CA ARG A 18 17.96 -12.91 6.25
C ARG A 18 17.90 -11.65 7.10
N SER A 19 18.81 -11.51 8.07
CA SER A 19 18.83 -10.36 8.97
C SER A 19 19.06 -9.06 8.22
N ALA A 20 19.97 -9.05 7.23
CA ALA A 20 20.23 -7.87 6.42
C ALA A 20 19.03 -7.47 5.55
N ALA A 21 18.39 -8.45 4.90
CA ALA A 21 17.21 -8.20 4.06
C ALA A 21 16.01 -7.70 4.87
N VAL A 22 15.75 -8.31 6.04
CA VAL A 22 14.70 -7.86 6.95
C VAL A 22 15.00 -6.45 7.47
N ALA A 23 16.23 -6.18 7.95
CA ALA A 23 16.61 -4.85 8.43
C ALA A 23 16.43 -3.77 7.35
N HIS A 24 16.90 -4.05 6.12
CA HIS A 24 16.73 -3.15 5.00
C HIS A 24 15.26 -2.87 4.68
N ALA A 25 14.42 -3.90 4.66
CA ALA A 25 12.98 -3.76 4.41
C ALA A 25 12.31 -2.92 5.52
N LEU A 26 12.59 -3.21 6.79
CA LEU A 26 12.05 -2.46 7.93
C LEU A 26 12.41 -0.97 7.86
N GLU A 27 13.68 -0.64 7.65
CA GLU A 27 14.15 0.75 7.55
C GLU A 27 13.53 1.49 6.36
N SER A 28 13.50 0.83 5.21
CA SER A 28 12.95 1.37 3.96
C SER A 28 11.48 1.75 4.12
N TRP A 29 10.66 0.83 4.63
CA TRP A 29 9.22 1.04 4.79
C TRP A 29 8.93 2.03 5.92
N LYS A 30 9.71 2.03 7.00
CA LYS A 30 9.62 3.06 8.04
C LYS A 30 9.90 4.47 7.48
N LEU A 31 10.92 4.62 6.65
CA LEU A 31 11.24 5.90 6.02
C LEU A 31 10.14 6.35 5.05
N LEU A 32 9.62 5.44 4.23
CA LEU A 32 8.49 5.71 3.33
C LEU A 32 7.26 6.17 4.10
N THR A 33 6.84 5.43 5.12
CA THR A 33 5.69 5.80 5.96
C THR A 33 5.88 7.19 6.55
N LYS A 34 7.05 7.45 7.15
CA LYS A 34 7.37 8.77 7.71
C LYS A 34 7.30 9.89 6.67
N THR A 35 7.86 9.66 5.48
CA THR A 35 7.90 10.63 4.37
C THR A 35 6.50 10.99 3.90
N TYR A 36 5.61 10.02 3.76
CA TYR A 36 4.25 10.24 3.27
C TYR A 36 3.28 10.72 4.36
N SER A 37 3.55 10.45 5.63
CA SER A 37 2.80 10.99 6.77
C SER A 37 3.17 12.43 7.14
N TYR A 38 4.23 13.01 6.57
CA TYR A 38 4.54 14.44 6.77
C TYR A 38 3.60 15.40 6.02
N LEU A 39 2.76 14.89 5.12
CA LEU A 39 1.76 15.68 4.38
C LEU A 39 2.35 16.84 3.58
N ARG A 40 3.58 16.68 3.09
CA ARG A 40 4.28 17.67 2.26
C ARG A 40 4.29 17.23 0.80
N SER A 41 4.14 18.19 -0.10
CA SER A 41 4.41 17.97 -1.52
C SER A 41 5.91 17.76 -1.74
N ARG A 42 6.23 17.04 -2.81
CA ARG A 42 7.59 16.74 -3.23
C ARG A 42 7.83 17.27 -4.64
N PRO A 43 9.07 17.64 -5.00
CA PRO A 43 9.45 17.87 -6.38
C PRO A 43 9.07 16.68 -7.28
N ILE A 44 8.72 16.96 -8.53
CA ILE A 44 8.19 15.93 -9.44
C ILE A 44 9.22 14.84 -9.73
N GLU A 45 10.50 15.20 -9.83
CA GLU A 45 11.62 14.29 -10.05
C GLU A 45 11.78 13.32 -8.87
N LEU A 46 11.65 13.85 -7.65
CA LEU A 46 11.70 13.04 -6.44
C LEU A 46 10.49 12.11 -6.37
N GLN A 47 9.29 12.61 -6.66
CA GLN A 47 8.08 11.79 -6.67
C GLN A 47 8.19 10.64 -7.69
N ASN A 48 8.67 10.89 -8.90
CA ASN A 48 8.86 9.86 -9.93
C ASN A 48 9.87 8.80 -9.48
N SER A 49 10.98 9.24 -8.88
CA SER A 49 12.00 8.33 -8.33
C SER A 49 11.44 7.45 -7.21
N VAL A 50 10.63 8.03 -6.32
CA VAL A 50 9.98 7.29 -5.23
C VAL A 50 8.94 6.30 -5.77
N GLN A 51 8.17 6.64 -6.79
CA GLN A 51 7.21 5.71 -7.41
C GLN A 51 7.92 4.49 -8.00
N LEU A 52 9.04 4.69 -8.72
CA LEU A 52 9.84 3.59 -9.25
C LEU A 52 10.42 2.72 -8.12
N TYR A 53 10.97 3.37 -7.09
CA TYR A 53 11.49 2.69 -5.91
C TYR A 53 10.42 1.87 -5.20
N LEU A 54 9.22 2.42 -5.00
CA LEU A 54 8.12 1.78 -4.29
C LEU A 54 7.66 0.50 -4.97
N VAL A 55 7.59 0.50 -6.30
CA VAL A 55 7.28 -0.72 -7.07
C VAL A 55 8.31 -1.81 -6.76
N ASN A 56 9.60 -1.48 -6.71
CA ASN A 56 10.64 -2.44 -6.36
C ASN A 56 10.58 -2.86 -4.88
N ALA A 57 10.24 -1.95 -3.98
CA ALA A 57 10.10 -2.23 -2.55
C ALA A 57 8.92 -3.19 -2.27
N VAL A 58 7.77 -2.99 -2.92
CA VAL A 58 6.62 -3.91 -2.82
C VAL A 58 6.99 -5.29 -3.34
N LYS A 59 7.67 -5.34 -4.49
CA LYS A 59 8.18 -6.60 -5.03
C LYS A 59 9.11 -7.27 -4.02
N LEU A 60 10.11 -6.58 -3.52
CA LEU A 60 11.02 -7.15 -2.51
C LEU A 60 10.25 -7.76 -1.33
N LEU A 61 9.23 -7.07 -0.78
CA LEU A 61 8.42 -7.62 0.30
C LEU A 61 7.67 -8.89 -0.10
N ASP A 62 7.00 -8.90 -1.25
CA ASP A 62 6.32 -10.09 -1.77
C ASP A 62 7.26 -11.30 -1.84
N PHE A 63 8.49 -11.08 -2.33
CA PHE A 63 9.51 -12.13 -2.40
C PHE A 63 9.91 -12.63 -1.01
N LEU A 64 10.16 -11.71 -0.07
CA LEU A 64 10.53 -12.06 1.30
C LEU A 64 9.41 -12.83 2.01
N ILE A 65 8.16 -12.39 1.87
CA ILE A 65 6.98 -13.05 2.43
C ILE A 65 6.87 -14.49 1.90
N GLN A 66 7.02 -14.69 0.60
CA GLN A 66 6.99 -16.04 0.00
C GLN A 66 8.14 -16.95 0.46
N ARG A 67 9.26 -16.37 0.90
CA ARG A 67 10.38 -17.10 1.50
C ARG A 67 10.19 -17.37 3.00
N GLY A 68 9.06 -17.00 3.59
CA GLY A 68 8.74 -17.22 5.00
C GLY A 68 9.32 -16.16 5.95
N TYR A 69 9.55 -14.94 5.44
CA TYR A 69 10.05 -13.83 6.24
C TYR A 69 8.84 -13.06 6.80
N ASN A 70 8.21 -13.64 7.81
CA ASN A 70 6.96 -13.13 8.39
C ASN A 70 7.13 -11.76 9.05
N GLU A 71 8.36 -11.39 9.43
CA GLU A 71 8.74 -10.11 10.04
C GLU A 71 8.39 -8.90 9.17
N VAL A 72 8.29 -9.10 7.85
CA VAL A 72 8.01 -8.03 6.89
C VAL A 72 6.59 -8.07 6.31
N SER A 73 5.78 -9.05 6.75
CA SER A 73 4.45 -9.33 6.18
C SER A 73 3.44 -8.21 6.41
N THR A 74 3.59 -7.44 7.49
CA THR A 74 2.67 -6.36 7.87
C THR A 74 3.06 -5.00 7.31
N LEU A 75 4.25 -4.84 6.74
CA LEU A 75 4.79 -3.51 6.40
C LEU A 75 3.96 -2.74 5.38
N MET A 76 3.36 -3.42 4.40
CA MET A 76 2.47 -2.76 3.44
C MET A 76 1.18 -2.27 4.09
N VAL A 77 0.63 -3.06 5.01
CA VAL A 77 -0.58 -2.73 5.79
C VAL A 77 -0.29 -1.57 6.74
N GLU A 78 0.85 -1.59 7.42
CA GLU A 78 1.30 -0.51 8.31
C GLU A 78 1.50 0.80 7.55
N PHE A 79 2.12 0.75 6.37
CA PHE A 79 2.27 1.91 5.50
C PHE A 79 0.91 2.47 5.08
N LEU A 80 -0.01 1.62 4.61
CA LEU A 80 -1.36 2.04 4.21
C LEU A 80 -2.09 2.72 5.35
N ASN A 81 -2.16 2.08 6.51
CA ASN A 81 -2.83 2.61 7.70
C ASN A 81 -2.18 3.90 8.19
N GLY A 82 -0.84 3.96 8.20
CA GLY A 82 -0.09 5.13 8.67
C GLY A 82 -0.30 6.35 7.78
N VAL A 83 -0.20 6.18 6.46
CA VAL A 83 -0.33 7.30 5.51
C VAL A 83 -1.78 7.73 5.39
N LEU A 84 -2.69 6.81 5.04
CA LEU A 84 -4.10 7.13 4.81
C LEU A 84 -4.77 7.60 6.12
N GLY A 85 -4.50 6.94 7.23
CA GLY A 85 -5.02 7.33 8.55
C GLY A 85 -4.57 8.73 8.99
N THR A 86 -3.43 9.22 8.50
CA THR A 86 -2.98 10.60 8.76
C THR A 86 -3.81 11.61 7.95
N TYR A 87 -4.08 11.32 6.67
CA TYR A 87 -4.88 12.18 5.80
C TYR A 87 -6.36 12.25 6.21
N LEU A 88 -6.94 11.12 6.64
CA LEU A 88 -8.34 11.04 7.09
C LEU A 88 -8.64 11.97 8.29
N LYS A 89 -7.61 12.37 9.05
CA LYS A 89 -7.71 13.30 10.18
C LYS A 89 -7.53 14.77 9.77
N LYS A 90 -7.28 15.05 8.48
CA LYS A 90 -6.88 16.36 7.97
C LYS A 90 -7.65 16.72 6.69
N PRO A 91 -8.95 17.09 6.79
CA PRO A 91 -9.80 17.39 5.63
C PRO A 91 -9.17 18.40 4.65
N ARG A 92 -8.59 19.47 5.19
CA ARG A 92 -7.92 20.53 4.41
C ARG A 92 -6.72 20.05 3.58
N LEU A 93 -6.16 18.89 3.91
CA LEU A 93 -4.99 18.34 3.23
C LEU A 93 -5.33 17.15 2.33
N MET A 94 -6.48 16.49 2.53
CA MET A 94 -6.96 15.36 1.74
C MET A 94 -7.98 15.85 0.71
N CYS A 95 -7.49 16.52 -0.34
CA CYS A 95 -8.31 17.09 -1.41
C CYS A 95 -7.50 17.23 -2.71
N GLU A 96 -8.16 17.38 -3.85
CA GLU A 96 -7.50 17.43 -5.17
C GLU A 96 -6.57 18.64 -5.36
N SER A 97 -6.78 19.73 -4.63
CA SER A 97 -5.89 20.90 -4.66
C SER A 97 -4.59 20.69 -3.86
N SER A 98 -4.55 19.67 -2.99
CA SER A 98 -3.37 19.33 -2.20
C SER A 98 -2.46 18.41 -3.01
N GLN A 99 -1.39 18.98 -3.56
CA GLN A 99 -0.37 18.20 -4.28
C GLN A 99 0.26 17.11 -3.40
N ALA A 100 0.36 17.35 -2.09
CA ALA A 100 0.82 16.34 -1.14
C ALA A 100 -0.09 15.10 -1.15
N TRP A 101 -1.41 15.31 -1.12
CA TRP A 101 -2.39 14.23 -1.17
C TRP A 101 -2.38 13.51 -2.50
N VAL A 102 -2.41 14.25 -3.62
CA VAL A 102 -2.37 13.65 -4.96
C VAL A 102 -1.17 12.70 -5.10
N GLN A 103 0.01 13.13 -4.65
CA GLN A 103 1.22 12.31 -4.64
C GLN A 103 1.15 11.11 -3.69
N SER A 104 0.62 11.30 -2.48
CA SER A 104 0.43 10.22 -1.50
C SER A 104 -0.57 9.18 -2.00
N ARG A 105 -1.64 9.61 -2.65
CA ARG A 105 -2.68 8.74 -3.22
C ARG A 105 -2.10 7.85 -4.31
N GLU A 106 -1.30 8.38 -5.23
CA GLU A 106 -0.68 7.55 -6.27
C GLU A 106 0.24 6.47 -5.68
N VAL A 107 0.94 6.78 -4.59
CA VAL A 107 1.79 5.81 -3.89
C VAL A 107 0.96 4.75 -3.17
N LEU A 108 -0.14 5.13 -2.51
CA LEU A 108 -1.09 4.17 -1.92
C LEU A 108 -1.68 3.24 -2.99
N ARG A 109 -2.05 3.79 -4.16
CA ARG A 109 -2.54 3.02 -5.31
C ARG A 109 -1.51 2.00 -5.80
N LEU A 110 -0.24 2.40 -5.91
CA LEU A 110 0.85 1.50 -6.29
C LEU A 110 1.02 0.34 -5.28
N VAL A 111 0.96 0.61 -3.98
CA VAL A 111 1.00 -0.45 -2.94
C VAL A 111 -0.19 -1.41 -3.07
N CYS A 112 -1.37 -0.91 -3.44
CA CYS A 112 -2.57 -1.73 -3.62
C CYS A 112 -2.57 -2.58 -4.91
N GLN A 113 -1.83 -2.16 -5.95
CA GLN A 113 -1.90 -2.77 -7.28
C GLN A 113 -0.67 -3.60 -7.67
N THR A 114 0.46 -3.39 -6.99
CA THR A 114 1.72 -4.06 -7.32
C THR A 114 1.80 -5.51 -6.79
N PRO A 115 1.31 -5.84 -5.58
CA PRO A 115 1.47 -7.18 -5.03
C PRO A 115 0.94 -8.27 -5.96
N SER A 116 1.62 -9.39 -5.93
CA SER A 116 1.42 -10.59 -6.74
C SER A 116 0.94 -11.76 -5.89
N ASN A 117 1.13 -11.68 -4.56
CA ASN A 117 0.69 -12.70 -3.61
C ASN A 117 -0.78 -12.45 -3.19
N SER A 118 -1.63 -13.48 -3.28
CA SER A 118 -3.05 -13.42 -2.89
C SER A 118 -3.26 -13.14 -1.40
N ASP A 119 -2.40 -13.68 -0.54
CA ASP A 119 -2.51 -13.55 0.92
C ASP A 119 -2.18 -12.10 1.32
N THR A 120 -1.14 -11.53 0.71
CA THR A 120 -0.79 -10.12 0.85
C THR A 120 -1.91 -9.20 0.38
N LEU A 121 -2.50 -9.49 -0.78
CA LEU A 121 -3.64 -8.72 -1.30
C LEU A 121 -4.86 -8.84 -0.39
N SER A 122 -5.12 -10.02 0.17
CA SER A 122 -6.23 -10.23 1.11
C SER A 122 -6.00 -9.46 2.41
N ALA A 123 -4.78 -9.45 2.95
CA ALA A 123 -4.41 -8.67 4.12
C ALA A 123 -4.58 -7.15 3.89
N LEU A 124 -4.18 -6.65 2.71
CA LEU A 124 -4.41 -5.25 2.33
C LEU A 124 -5.90 -4.91 2.23
N LEU A 125 -6.71 -5.80 1.63
CA LEU A 125 -8.15 -5.58 1.51
C LEU A 125 -8.82 -5.52 2.89
N THR A 126 -8.51 -6.48 3.78
CA THR A 126 -8.99 -6.48 5.15
C THR A 126 -8.61 -5.20 5.88
N ALA A 127 -7.36 -4.74 5.75
CA ALA A 127 -6.91 -3.51 6.39
C ALA A 127 -7.66 -2.26 5.88
N ILE A 128 -7.97 -2.21 4.59
CA ILE A 128 -8.76 -1.13 3.98
C ILE A 128 -10.18 -1.13 4.53
N ASP A 129 -10.82 -2.30 4.60
CA ASP A 129 -12.19 -2.43 5.11
C ASP A 129 -12.27 -2.09 6.60
N GLU A 130 -11.32 -2.55 7.41
CA GLU A 130 -11.20 -2.19 8.82
C GLU A 130 -10.98 -0.68 9.01
N LEU A 131 -10.14 -0.07 8.18
CA LEU A 131 -9.91 1.38 8.22
C LEU A 131 -11.19 2.14 7.87
N LYS A 132 -11.92 1.71 6.83
CA LYS A 132 -13.21 2.29 6.43
C LYS A 132 -14.22 2.23 7.57
N MET A 133 -14.38 1.06 8.19
CA MET A 133 -15.32 0.87 9.29
C MET A 133 -14.95 1.72 10.51
N ARG A 134 -13.66 1.76 10.90
CA ARG A 134 -13.20 2.61 12.00
C ARG A 134 -13.43 4.10 11.74
N TYR A 135 -13.17 4.55 10.51
CA TYR A 135 -13.41 5.94 10.11
C TYR A 135 -14.89 6.29 10.19
N LEU A 136 -15.76 5.48 9.59
CA LEU A 136 -17.21 5.69 9.62
C LEU A 136 -17.75 5.71 11.06
N ASN A 137 -17.36 4.75 11.90
CA ASN A 137 -17.78 4.71 13.31
C ASN A 137 -17.38 5.98 14.08
N THR A 138 -16.20 6.52 13.77
CA THR A 138 -15.70 7.77 14.37
C THR A 138 -16.55 8.97 13.92
N MET A 139 -16.84 9.06 12.61
CA MET A 139 -17.63 10.16 12.05
C MET A 139 -19.11 10.11 12.48
N THR A 140 -19.68 8.91 12.68
CA THR A 140 -21.07 8.75 13.14
C THR A 140 -21.24 9.00 14.64
N SER A 141 -20.16 8.95 15.44
CA SER A 141 -20.22 9.18 16.89
C SER A 141 -20.00 10.65 17.29
N SER A 142 -19.34 11.46 16.47
CA SER A 142 -19.27 12.92 16.66
C SER A 142 -20.54 13.60 16.16
N ALA A 143 -21.34 14.19 17.05
CA ALA A 143 -22.63 14.84 16.70
C ALA A 143 -22.51 16.33 16.31
N THR A 144 -21.35 16.94 16.51
CA THR A 144 -21.13 18.38 16.27
C THR A 144 -20.15 18.58 15.10
N GLU A 145 -20.60 19.32 14.08
CA GLU A 145 -19.86 19.72 12.87
C GLU A 145 -19.33 18.55 12.02
N ARG A 146 -20.25 17.79 11.40
CA ARG A 146 -19.90 16.83 10.34
C ARG A 146 -19.74 17.55 9.01
N ASP A 147 -18.59 17.35 8.39
CA ASP A 147 -18.34 17.70 7.00
C ASP A 147 -18.72 16.50 6.13
N ASP A 148 -20.01 16.40 5.78
CA ASP A 148 -20.56 15.25 5.03
C ASP A 148 -19.92 15.10 3.65
N ASP A 149 -19.56 16.22 3.00
CA ASP A 149 -18.85 16.23 1.72
C ASP A 149 -17.46 15.61 1.86
N PHE A 150 -16.71 15.98 2.92
CA PHE A 150 -15.43 15.36 3.21
C PHE A 150 -15.57 13.87 3.55
N ILE A 151 -16.59 13.50 4.33
CA ILE A 151 -16.83 12.08 4.69
C ILE A 151 -17.09 11.26 3.42
N ALA A 152 -17.94 11.75 2.52
CA ALA A 152 -18.24 11.10 1.25
C ALA A 152 -16.96 10.97 0.39
N TYR A 153 -16.18 12.05 0.27
CA TYR A 153 -14.91 12.03 -0.44
C TYR A 153 -13.91 11.02 0.16
N ALA A 154 -13.73 11.04 1.48
CA ALA A 154 -12.83 10.12 2.18
C ALA A 154 -13.23 8.66 1.95
N VAL A 155 -14.52 8.34 2.03
CA VAL A 155 -15.06 7.01 1.76
C VAL A 155 -14.82 6.59 0.31
N ASP A 156 -14.99 7.49 -0.66
CA ASP A 156 -14.67 7.24 -2.06
C ASP A 156 -13.18 6.90 -2.24
N GLN A 157 -12.28 7.68 -1.65
CA GLN A 157 -10.85 7.44 -1.73
C GLN A 157 -10.43 6.10 -1.10
N ILE A 158 -11.02 5.72 0.05
CA ILE A 158 -10.79 4.40 0.66
C ILE A 158 -11.31 3.29 -0.26
N SER A 159 -12.48 3.49 -0.88
CA SER A 159 -13.11 2.52 -1.77
C SER A 159 -12.35 2.35 -3.08
N ASP A 160 -11.75 3.40 -3.64
CA ASP A 160 -10.83 3.32 -4.79
C ASP A 160 -9.66 2.36 -4.48
N LEU A 161 -9.04 2.46 -3.29
CA LEU A 161 -7.97 1.54 -2.90
C LEU A 161 -8.48 0.09 -2.80
N GLY A 162 -9.64 -0.14 -2.16
CA GLY A 162 -10.24 -1.47 -2.04
C GLY A 162 -10.58 -2.10 -3.39
N ASN A 163 -11.13 -1.30 -4.32
CA ASN A 163 -11.42 -1.72 -5.69
C ASN A 163 -10.15 -2.13 -6.43
N ARG A 164 -9.05 -1.39 -6.25
CA ARG A 164 -7.76 -1.70 -6.87
C ARG A 164 -7.16 -3.00 -6.36
N VAL A 165 -7.20 -3.24 -5.05
CA VAL A 165 -6.77 -4.51 -4.46
C VAL A 165 -7.62 -5.67 -5.00
N THR A 166 -8.95 -5.49 -5.05
CA THR A 166 -9.88 -6.49 -5.56
C THR A 166 -9.60 -6.83 -7.03
N GLN A 167 -9.44 -5.82 -7.88
CA GLN A 167 -9.08 -6.00 -9.29
C GLN A 167 -7.76 -6.76 -9.43
N ARG A 168 -6.77 -6.42 -8.60
CA ARG A 168 -5.47 -7.10 -8.64
C ARG A 168 -5.57 -8.55 -8.19
N LEU A 169 -6.32 -8.83 -7.13
CA LEU A 169 -6.58 -10.20 -6.66
C LEU A 169 -7.24 -11.05 -7.74
N LEU A 170 -8.24 -10.50 -8.43
CA LEU A 170 -8.88 -11.17 -9.58
C LEU A 170 -7.90 -11.45 -10.72
N GLN A 171 -6.98 -10.53 -11.01
CA GLN A 171 -5.92 -10.76 -12.00
C GLN A 171 -4.99 -11.92 -11.59
N CYS A 172 -4.56 -11.97 -10.33
CA CYS A 172 -3.72 -13.05 -9.82
C CYS A 172 -4.44 -14.41 -9.89
N HIS A 173 -5.71 -14.47 -9.50
CA HIS A 173 -6.53 -15.67 -9.61
C HIS A 173 -6.72 -16.14 -11.06
N ARG A 174 -7.00 -15.22 -12.00
CA ARG A 174 -7.12 -15.55 -13.42
C ARG A 174 -5.83 -16.14 -13.96
N LYS A 175 -4.68 -15.52 -13.68
CA LYS A 175 -3.37 -16.05 -14.11
C LYS A 175 -3.11 -17.46 -13.60
N LYS A 176 -3.43 -17.73 -12.33
CA LYS A 176 -3.31 -19.07 -11.74
C LYS A 176 -4.23 -20.08 -12.40
N LYS A 177 -5.49 -19.70 -12.67
CA LYS A 177 -6.49 -20.55 -13.33
C LYS A 177 -6.07 -20.95 -14.75
N PHE A 178 -5.49 -20.03 -15.52
CA PHE A 178 -5.12 -20.28 -16.93
C PHE A 178 -3.68 -20.79 -17.11
N GLY A 179 -2.99 -21.15 -16.02
CA GLY A 179 -1.62 -21.64 -16.09
C GLY A 179 -0.62 -20.58 -16.59
N LEU A 180 -1.00 -19.31 -16.76
CA LEU A 180 -0.13 -18.21 -17.23
C LEU A 180 0.96 -17.81 -16.22
N LEU A 181 1.09 -18.61 -15.17
CA LEU A 181 2.13 -18.67 -14.17
C LEU A 181 3.16 -19.74 -14.60
N PHE A 182 3.75 -19.56 -15.80
CA PHE A 182 4.84 -20.40 -16.31
C PHE A 182 6.20 -19.87 -15.86
#